data_AF-A0AAN0VBD6-F1
#
_entry.id   AF-A0AAN0VBD6-F1
#
_cell.length_a   1.000
_cell.length_b   1.000
_cell.length_c   1.000
_cell.angle_alpha   90.00
_cell.angle_beta   90.00
_cell.angle_gamma   90.00
#
_symmetry.space_group_name_H-M   'P 1'
#
loop_
_entity.id
_entity.type
_entity.pdbx_description
1 polymer ?
#
loop_
_entity_poly.entity_id
_entity_poly.type
_entity_poly.pdbx_seq_one_letter_code
_entity_poly.pdbx_strand_id
1 'polypeptide(L)'
;MSVIAIDIAMHHLLAEPEDQILVQAQLDAAEEAAMQYLNRRFYLDQVTLDEARAGVSAALQQAKEANSAAVAAAEAEQDHTLRCRLLDHARQALADAYDQADAIAYGMVLNPSIQAACLLKLGHLFANREDVVTGTIATELPVASQHLLMPYRIRMGV
;
A
#
# COMPACT_ATOMS: atom_id res chain seq x y z
N MET A 1 9.74 5.67 -0.82
CA MET A 1 9.88 7.13 -0.90
C MET A 1 8.48 7.67 -0.83
N SER A 2 8.21 8.44 0.22
CA SER A 2 6.90 9.02 0.46
C SER A 2 6.52 9.97 -0.67
N VAL A 3 5.24 9.94 -1.04
CA VAL A 3 4.66 10.86 -2.03
C VAL A 3 4.50 12.25 -1.39
N ILE A 4 4.18 12.29 -0.10
CA ILE A 4 4.09 13.52 0.67
C ILE A 4 5.50 13.94 1.09
N ALA A 5 5.81 15.23 0.91
CA ALA A 5 7.07 15.81 1.32
C ALA A 5 7.22 15.76 2.86
N ILE A 6 8.40 15.34 3.32
CA ILE A 6 8.71 15.23 4.74
C ILE A 6 8.50 16.54 5.51
N ASP A 7 8.79 17.69 4.89
CA ASP A 7 8.60 19.00 5.52
C ASP A 7 7.14 19.26 5.92
N ILE A 8 6.18 18.79 5.11
CA ILE A 8 4.75 18.91 5.40
C ILE A 8 4.37 18.02 6.59
N ALA A 9 4.92 16.79 6.63
CA ALA A 9 4.70 15.85 7.72
C ALA A 9 5.30 16.35 9.04
N MET A 10 6.53 16.87 9.01
CA MET A 10 7.18 17.50 10.18
C MET A 10 6.38 18.69 10.69
N HIS A 11 5.91 19.56 9.79
CA HIS A 11 5.10 20.72 10.16
C HIS A 11 3.74 20.31 10.75
N HIS A 12 3.11 19.26 10.21
CA HIS A 12 1.85 18.72 10.73
C HIS A 12 1.98 18.21 12.16
N LEU A 13 3.09 17.54 12.48
CA LEU A 13 3.34 16.95 13.80
C LEU A 13 3.94 17.95 14.80
N LEU A 14 4.40 19.13 14.34
CA LEU A 14 5.23 20.04 15.12
C LEU A 14 6.48 19.34 15.69
N ALA A 15 7.04 18.39 14.91
CA ALA A 15 8.16 17.56 15.32
C ALA A 15 9.51 18.30 15.20
N GLU A 16 10.48 17.91 16.03
CA GLU A 16 11.82 18.47 16.00
C GLU A 16 12.68 17.83 14.90
N PRO A 17 13.73 18.49 14.38
CA PRO A 17 14.55 17.93 13.31
C PRO A 17 15.15 16.55 13.63
N GLU A 18 15.37 16.23 14.91
CA GLU A 18 15.88 14.94 15.37
C GLU A 18 14.89 13.79 15.12
N ASP A 19 13.59 14.07 15.09
CA ASP A 19 12.53 13.09 14.87
C ASP A 19 12.34 12.73 13.38
N GLN A 20 13.03 13.41 12.46
CA GLN A 20 12.81 13.29 11.02
C GLN A 20 12.87 11.83 10.52
N ILE A 21 13.81 11.04 11.06
CA ILE A 21 13.96 9.62 10.68
C ILE A 21 12.72 8.81 11.10
N LEU A 22 12.22 9.04 12.31
CA LEU A 22 11.02 8.37 12.82
C LEU A 22 9.79 8.79 12.01
N VAL A 23 9.63 10.09 11.78
CA VAL A 23 8.50 10.65 11.02
C VAL A 23 8.50 10.13 9.58
N GLN A 24 9.67 10.02 8.94
CA GLN A 24 9.76 9.44 7.59
C GLN A 24 9.27 7.99 7.56
N ALA A 25 9.71 7.16 8.49
CA ALA A 25 9.30 5.75 8.55
C ALA A 25 7.78 5.61 8.81
N GLN A 26 7.23 6.46 9.69
CA GLN A 26 5.79 6.46 9.97
C GLN A 26 4.97 7.02 8.81
N LEU A 27 5.50 7.99 8.06
CA LEU A 27 4.87 8.54 6.87
C LEU A 27 4.79 7.49 5.76
N ASP A 28 5.90 6.78 5.52
CA ASP A 28 5.93 5.67 4.56
C ASP A 28 4.89 4.59 4.93
N ALA A 29 4.79 4.23 6.22
CA ALA A 29 3.79 3.28 6.71
C ALA A 29 2.34 3.80 6.59
N ALA A 30 2.11 5.09 6.87
CA ALA A 30 0.80 5.71 6.75
C ALA A 30 0.31 5.76 5.31
N GLU A 31 1.20 6.11 4.37
CA GLU A 31 0.91 6.10 2.94
C GLU A 31 0.65 4.69 2.43
N GLU A 32 1.48 3.72 2.82
CA GLU A 32 1.30 2.32 2.44
C GLU A 32 -0.06 1.78 2.92
N ALA A 33 -0.41 2.04 4.18
CA ALA A 33 -1.72 1.65 4.72
C ALA A 33 -2.88 2.30 3.96
N ALA A 34 -2.74 3.57 3.55
CA ALA A 34 -3.75 4.25 2.75
C ALA A 34 -3.86 3.65 1.33
N MET A 35 -2.74 3.33 0.68
CA MET A 35 -2.74 2.68 -0.65
C MET A 35 -3.38 1.29 -0.60
N GLN A 36 -3.05 0.49 0.42
CA GLN A 36 -3.67 -0.82 0.65
C GLN A 36 -5.17 -0.70 0.90
N TYR A 37 -5.60 0.25 1.74
CA TYR A 37 -7.02 0.48 1.98
C TYR A 37 -7.77 0.86 0.70
N LEU A 38 -7.19 1.74 -0.12
CA LEU A 38 -7.80 2.20 -1.37
C LEU A 38 -7.84 1.13 -2.46
N ASN A 39 -7.01 0.08 -2.36
CA ASN A 39 -6.65 -0.83 -3.46
C ASN A 39 -6.09 -0.08 -4.68
N ARG A 40 -5.37 1.02 -4.45
CA ARG A 40 -4.82 1.91 -5.49
C ARG A 40 -3.50 2.49 -5.05
N ARG A 41 -2.58 2.66 -5.99
CA ARG A 41 -1.39 3.51 -5.79
C ARG A 41 -1.77 4.97 -6.05
N PHE A 42 -1.21 5.87 -5.27
CA PHE A 42 -1.27 7.30 -5.55
C PHE A 42 0.12 7.88 -5.82
N TYR A 43 0.15 8.95 -6.61
CA TYR A 43 1.36 9.55 -7.16
C TYR A 43 1.37 11.05 -6.94
N LEU A 44 2.54 11.68 -6.97
CA LEU A 44 2.69 13.11 -6.73
C LEU A 44 2.00 13.94 -7.82
N ASP A 45 2.18 13.52 -9.07
CA ASP A 45 1.73 14.25 -10.25
C ASP A 45 1.31 13.29 -11.38
N GLN A 46 0.79 13.87 -12.46
CA GLN A 46 0.31 13.10 -13.60
C GLN A 46 1.46 12.41 -14.35
N VAL A 47 2.65 13.00 -14.38
CA VAL A 47 3.82 12.46 -15.08
C VAL A 47 4.26 11.14 -14.43
N THR A 48 4.45 11.13 -13.11
CA THR A 48 4.85 9.91 -12.38
C THR A 48 3.80 8.81 -12.47
N LEU A 49 2.52 9.17 -12.51
CA LEU A 49 1.43 8.23 -12.70
C LEU A 49 1.44 7.60 -14.11
N ASP A 50 1.65 8.39 -15.16
CA ASP A 50 1.67 7.89 -16.53
C ASP A 50 2.91 7.03 -16.81
N GLU A 51 4.07 7.38 -16.23
CA GLU A 51 5.28 6.54 -16.24
C GLU A 51 5.04 5.19 -15.57
N ALA A 52 4.42 5.18 -14.39
CA ALA A 52 4.09 3.95 -13.69
C ALA A 52 3.11 3.08 -14.50
N ARG A 53 2.10 3.71 -15.13
CA ARG A 53 1.13 3.01 -15.99
C ARG A 53 1.77 2.41 -17.23
N ALA A 54 2.73 3.09 -17.85
CA ALA A 54 3.45 2.54 -19.02
C ALA A 54 4.15 1.22 -18.67
N GLY A 55 4.68 1.10 -17.45
CA GLY A 55 5.34 -0.11 -16.94
C GLY A 55 4.41 -1.30 -16.67
N VAL A 56 3.09 -1.09 -16.56
CA VAL A 56 2.12 -2.15 -16.19
C VAL A 56 2.14 -3.30 -17.19
N SER A 57 2.19 -3.00 -18.49
CA SER A 57 2.16 -4.03 -19.54
C SER A 57 3.37 -4.97 -19.45
N ALA A 58 4.57 -4.43 -19.19
CA ALA A 58 5.79 -5.20 -19.00
C ALA A 58 5.74 -6.02 -17.70
N ALA A 59 5.22 -5.43 -16.62
CA ALA A 59 5.05 -6.13 -15.34
C ALA A 59 4.11 -7.35 -15.47
N LEU A 60 3.01 -7.23 -16.22
CA LEU A 60 2.09 -8.33 -16.47
C LEU A 60 2.74 -9.47 -17.29
N GLN A 61 3.56 -9.12 -18.28
CA GLN A 61 4.31 -10.11 -19.07
C GLN A 61 5.32 -10.85 -18.20
N GLN A 62 6.10 -10.11 -17.42
CA GLN A 62 7.07 -10.68 -16.49
C GLN A 62 6.42 -11.60 -15.45
N ALA A 63 5.26 -11.20 -14.90
CA ALA A 63 4.50 -12.02 -13.96
C ALA A 63 4.03 -13.34 -14.59
N LYS A 64 3.57 -13.28 -15.85
CA LYS A 64 3.16 -14.47 -16.61
C LYS A 64 4.34 -15.40 -16.88
N GLU A 65 5.49 -14.86 -17.28
CA GLU A 65 6.72 -15.64 -17.51
C GLU A 65 7.19 -16.32 -16.22
N ALA A 66 7.23 -15.56 -15.10
CA ALA A 66 7.59 -16.08 -13.79
C ALA A 66 6.62 -17.19 -13.33
N ASN A 67 5.32 -17.03 -13.55
CA ASN A 67 4.33 -18.06 -13.25
C ASN A 67 4.53 -19.32 -14.10
N SER A 68 4.77 -19.18 -15.41
CA SER A 68 5.01 -20.32 -16.29
C SER A 68 6.27 -21.10 -15.88
N ALA A 69 7.33 -20.40 -15.45
CA ALA A 69 8.54 -21.01 -14.93
C ALA A 69 8.29 -21.74 -13.59
N ALA A 70 7.50 -21.14 -12.68
CA ALA A 70 7.15 -21.76 -11.41
C ALA A 70 6.27 -23.01 -11.59
N VAL A 71 5.33 -22.99 -12.54
CA VAL A 71 4.50 -24.15 -12.89
C VAL A 71 5.35 -25.28 -13.46
N ALA A 72 6.27 -24.96 -14.39
CA ALA A 72 7.18 -25.97 -14.95
C ALA A 72 8.08 -26.60 -13.86
N ALA A 73 8.56 -25.81 -12.90
CA ALA A 73 9.32 -26.31 -11.76
C ALA A 73 8.47 -27.21 -10.84
N ALA A 74 7.20 -26.83 -10.59
CA ALA A 74 6.28 -27.64 -9.80
C ALA A 74 5.96 -28.97 -10.48
N GLU A 75 5.76 -28.99 -11.81
CA GLU A 75 5.47 -30.21 -12.57
C GLU A 75 6.64 -31.20 -12.60
N ALA A 76 7.88 -30.72 -12.50
CA ALA A 76 9.06 -31.56 -12.38
C ALA A 76 9.18 -32.28 -11.02
N GLU A 77 8.49 -31.79 -9.99
CA GLU A 77 8.51 -32.38 -8.65
C GLU A 77 7.81 -33.75 -8.66
N GLN A 78 8.41 -34.78 -8.06
CA GLN A 78 7.89 -36.15 -8.11
C GLN A 78 6.78 -36.39 -7.08
N ASP A 79 6.90 -35.79 -5.88
CA ASP A 79 5.91 -35.88 -4.82
C ASP A 79 4.64 -35.09 -5.19
N HIS A 80 3.51 -35.78 -5.19
CA HIS A 80 2.21 -35.20 -5.52
C HIS A 80 1.80 -34.08 -4.55
N THR A 81 2.06 -34.25 -3.26
CA THR A 81 1.62 -33.28 -2.24
C THR A 81 2.39 -31.96 -2.35
N LEU A 82 3.70 -32.05 -2.60
CA LEU A 82 4.55 -30.90 -2.83
C LEU A 82 4.21 -30.21 -4.15
N ARG A 83 3.97 -30.98 -5.23
CA ARG A 83 3.51 -30.43 -6.51
C ARG A 83 2.26 -29.59 -6.37
N CYS A 84 1.23 -30.08 -5.68
CA CYS A 84 -0.01 -29.32 -5.46
C CYS A 84 0.24 -28.00 -4.72
N ARG A 85 1.04 -28.02 -3.64
CA ARG A 85 1.37 -26.80 -2.89
C ARG A 85 2.15 -25.78 -3.74
N LEU A 86 3.10 -26.25 -4.55
CA LEU A 86 3.88 -25.37 -5.43
C LEU A 86 3.01 -24.72 -6.52
N LEU A 87 2.06 -25.47 -7.08
CA LEU A 87 1.09 -24.93 -8.05
C LEU A 87 0.19 -23.87 -7.41
N ASP A 88 -0.27 -24.09 -6.18
CA ASP A 88 -1.08 -23.11 -5.46
C ASP A 88 -0.28 -21.84 -5.13
N HIS A 89 0.98 -21.98 -4.70
CA HIS A 89 1.89 -20.83 -4.53
C HIS A 89 2.11 -20.06 -5.84
N ALA A 90 2.31 -20.77 -6.96
CA ALA A 90 2.49 -20.13 -8.27
C ALA A 90 1.24 -19.33 -8.68
N ARG A 91 0.04 -19.88 -8.45
CA ARG A 91 -1.24 -19.20 -8.71
C ARG A 91 -1.40 -17.96 -7.84
N GLN A 92 -1.12 -18.07 -6.54
CA GLN A 92 -1.22 -16.93 -5.63
C GLN A 92 -0.25 -15.81 -6.03
N ALA A 93 1.01 -16.15 -6.34
CA ALA A 93 2.00 -15.16 -6.76
C ALA A 93 1.60 -14.42 -8.05
N LEU A 94 0.95 -15.12 -9.01
CA LEU A 94 0.40 -14.47 -10.20
C LEU A 94 -0.79 -13.56 -9.86
N ALA A 95 -1.70 -14.01 -8.99
CA ALA A 95 -2.83 -13.21 -8.55
C ALA A 95 -2.36 -11.91 -7.85
N ASP A 96 -1.42 -12.03 -6.91
CA ASP A 96 -0.84 -10.89 -6.20
C ASP A 96 -0.16 -9.91 -7.17
N ALA A 97 0.55 -10.42 -8.18
CA ALA A 97 1.18 -9.59 -9.20
C ALA A 97 0.15 -8.84 -10.07
N TYR A 98 -0.98 -9.48 -10.39
CA TYR A 98 -2.08 -8.83 -11.09
C TYR A 98 -2.77 -7.77 -10.24
N ASP A 99 -2.99 -8.03 -8.95
CA ASP A 99 -3.57 -7.04 -8.04
C ASP A 99 -2.64 -5.81 -7.88
N GLN A 100 -1.33 -6.02 -7.83
CA GLN A 100 -0.34 -4.93 -7.85
C GLN A 100 -0.38 -4.14 -9.16
N ALA A 101 -0.45 -4.82 -10.29
CA ALA A 101 -0.55 -4.20 -11.61
C ALA A 101 -1.85 -3.39 -11.75
N ASP A 102 -2.97 -3.92 -11.26
CA ASP A 102 -4.26 -3.25 -11.24
C ASP A 102 -4.24 -2.03 -10.32
N ALA A 103 -3.62 -2.11 -9.15
CA ALA A 103 -3.47 -0.97 -8.24
C ALA A 103 -2.70 0.21 -8.88
N ILE A 104 -1.76 -0.09 -9.78
CA ILE A 104 -1.04 0.91 -10.59
C ILE A 104 -1.91 1.41 -11.75
N ALA A 105 -2.57 0.50 -12.48
CA ALA A 105 -3.43 0.84 -13.62
C ALA A 105 -4.55 1.79 -13.21
N TYR A 106 -5.24 1.48 -12.10
CA TYR A 106 -6.24 2.34 -11.50
C TYR A 106 -5.64 3.41 -10.59
N GLY A 107 -4.32 3.64 -10.61
CA GLY A 107 -3.68 4.65 -9.78
C GLY A 107 -4.26 6.06 -9.98
N MET A 108 -4.00 6.96 -9.03
CA MET A 108 -4.49 8.33 -9.07
C MET A 108 -3.46 9.34 -8.59
N VAL A 109 -3.62 10.61 -8.95
CA VAL A 109 -2.80 11.69 -8.41
C VAL A 109 -3.26 12.00 -6.98
N LEU A 110 -2.31 12.31 -6.11
CA LEU A 110 -2.55 12.72 -4.73
C LEU A 110 -3.51 13.91 -4.71
N ASN A 111 -4.59 13.79 -3.95
CA ASN A 111 -5.53 14.88 -3.72
C ASN A 111 -5.47 15.35 -2.26
N PRO A 112 -6.02 16.54 -1.94
CA PRO A 112 -5.98 17.07 -0.57
C PRO A 112 -6.66 16.17 0.46
N SER A 113 -7.70 15.41 0.08
CA SER A 113 -8.42 14.50 0.99
C SER A 113 -7.55 13.30 1.39
N ILE A 114 -6.85 12.68 0.44
CA ILE A 114 -5.94 11.56 0.68
C ILE A 114 -4.72 12.03 1.47
N GLN A 115 -4.17 13.20 1.12
CA GLN A 115 -3.08 13.80 1.87
C GLN A 115 -3.49 14.02 3.34
N ALA A 116 -4.65 14.63 3.60
CA ALA A 116 -5.16 14.82 4.94
C ALA A 116 -5.38 13.49 5.68
N ALA A 117 -5.90 12.46 5.00
CA ALA A 117 -6.07 11.13 5.59
C ALA A 117 -4.74 10.49 6.01
N CYS A 118 -3.69 10.60 5.18
CA CYS A 118 -2.35 10.09 5.48
C CYS A 118 -1.73 10.85 6.66
N LEU A 119 -1.88 12.18 6.71
CA LEU A 119 -1.38 13.01 7.81
C LEU A 119 -2.10 12.69 9.13
N LEU A 120 -3.42 12.48 9.13
CA LEU A 120 -4.17 12.04 10.32
C LEU A 120 -3.70 10.66 10.81
N LYS A 121 -3.43 9.73 9.88
CA LYS A 121 -2.88 8.41 10.21
C LYS A 121 -1.47 8.52 10.79
N LEU A 122 -0.63 9.37 10.21
CA LEU A 122 0.71 9.69 10.72
C LEU A 122 0.65 10.28 12.13
N GLY A 123 -0.20 11.27 12.38
CA GLY A 123 -0.41 11.85 13.70
C GLY A 123 -0.77 10.81 14.76
N HIS A 124 -1.62 9.85 14.39
CA HIS A 124 -1.95 8.72 15.26
C HIS A 124 -0.74 7.83 15.55
N LEU A 125 0.08 7.48 14.55
CA LEU A 125 1.28 6.66 14.71
C LEU A 125 2.37 7.37 15.53
N PHE A 126 2.51 8.69 15.38
CA PHE A 126 3.50 9.47 16.12
C PHE A 126 3.11 9.63 17.59
N ALA A 127 1.85 9.92 17.87
CA ALA A 127 1.34 10.13 19.23
C ALA A 127 1.23 8.82 20.04
N ASN A 128 0.84 7.72 19.39
CA ASN A 128 0.60 6.44 20.06
C ASN A 128 1.70 5.43 19.69
N ARG A 129 2.57 5.12 20.67
CA ARG A 129 3.65 4.12 20.52
C ARG A 129 3.26 2.71 20.95
N GLU A 130 2.00 2.51 21.34
CA GLU A 130 1.43 1.25 21.78
C GLU A 130 0.12 0.99 21.02
N ASP A 131 -0.15 -0.27 20.70
CA ASP A 131 -1.35 -0.67 19.95
C ASP A 131 -2.64 -0.56 20.78
N VAL A 132 -2.54 -0.62 22.12
CA VAL A 132 -3.67 -0.56 23.05
C VAL A 132 -3.31 0.32 24.24
N VAL A 133 -3.98 1.46 24.38
CA VAL A 133 -3.88 2.31 25.57
C VAL A 133 -4.79 1.74 26.65
N THR A 134 -4.24 1.04 27.64
CA THR A 134 -5.02 0.53 28.78
C THR A 134 -5.26 1.66 29.81
N GLY A 135 -6.52 2.03 30.06
CA GLY A 135 -6.89 2.85 31.23
C GLY A 135 -7.63 4.17 30.96
N THR A 136 -7.87 4.54 29.70
CA THR A 136 -8.74 5.67 29.34
C THR A 136 -10.02 5.16 28.67
N ILE A 137 -11.14 5.88 28.84
CA ILE A 137 -12.34 5.67 28.01
C ILE A 137 -11.92 6.07 26.59
N ALA A 138 -11.43 5.12 25.81
CA ALA A 138 -11.07 5.30 24.42
C ALA A 138 -12.37 5.48 23.62
N THR A 139 -12.94 6.69 23.66
CA THR A 139 -13.78 7.14 22.57
C THR A 139 -12.87 7.22 21.35
N GLU A 140 -12.85 6.16 20.55
CA GLU A 140 -12.26 6.22 19.21
C GLU A 140 -12.90 7.43 18.51
N LEU A 141 -12.11 8.46 18.27
CA LEU A 141 -12.51 9.51 17.34
C LEU A 141 -12.90 8.77 16.05
N PRO A 142 -14.11 9.00 15.51
CA PRO A 142 -14.56 8.37 14.27
C PRO A 142 -13.41 8.45 13.27
N VAL A 143 -13.04 7.33 12.64
CA VAL A 143 -11.80 7.20 11.87
C VAL A 143 -11.84 8.12 10.65
N ALA A 144 -11.52 9.40 10.88
CA ALA A 144 -11.71 10.47 9.92
C ALA A 144 -10.85 10.21 8.67
N SER A 145 -9.68 9.59 8.86
CA SER A 145 -8.82 9.13 7.78
C SER A 145 -9.53 8.12 6.86
N GLN A 146 -10.23 7.11 7.39
CA GLN A 146 -10.96 6.15 6.56
C GLN A 146 -12.16 6.78 5.87
N HIS A 147 -12.90 7.66 6.54
CA HIS A 147 -14.02 8.38 5.93
C HIS A 147 -13.57 9.23 4.74
N LEU A 148 -12.37 9.83 4.80
CA LEU A 148 -11.80 10.59 3.68
C LEU A 148 -11.35 9.68 2.52
N LEU A 149 -10.93 8.45 2.80
CA LEU A 149 -10.47 7.49 1.79
C LEU A 149 -11.60 6.69 1.14
N MET A 150 -12.69 6.43 1.87
CA MET A 150 -13.78 5.57 1.45
C MET A 150 -14.36 5.89 0.05
N PRO A 151 -14.56 7.16 -0.36
CA PRO A 151 -15.07 7.48 -1.69
C PRO A 151 -14.14 7.10 -2.85
N TYR A 152 -12.84 6.94 -2.58
CA TYR A 152 -11.83 6.67 -3.60
C TYR A 152 -11.45 5.19 -3.72
N ARG A 153 -11.94 4.37 -2.78
CA ARG A 153 -11.66 2.93 -2.70
C ARG A 153 -12.33 2.16 -3.83
N ILE A 154 -11.60 1.22 -4.42
CA ILE A 154 -12.10 0.34 -5.49
C ILE A 154 -11.99 -1.13 -5.08
N ARG A 155 -12.69 -2.01 -5.80
CA ARG A 155 -12.66 -3.47 -5.58
C ARG A 155 -12.88 -3.82 -4.11
N MET A 156 -13.95 -3.25 -3.53
CA MET A 156 -14.48 -3.73 -2.26
C MET A 156 -14.84 -5.20 -2.49
N GLY A 157 -14.05 -6.12 -1.93
CA GLY A 157 -14.34 -7.55 -2.04
C GLY A 157 -15.81 -7.81 -1.69
N VAL A 158 -16.47 -8.64 -2.48
CA VAL A 158 -17.83 -9.12 -2.18
C VAL A 158 -17.71 -10.30 -1.24
#